data_AF-A0A1V4MV68-F1
#
_entry.id   AF-A0A1V4MV68-F1
#
_cell.length_a   1.000
_cell.length_b   1.000
_cell.length_c   1.000
_cell.angle_alpha   90.00
_cell.angle_beta   90.00
_cell.angle_gamma   90.00
#
_symmetry.space_group_name_H-M   'P 1'
#
loop_
_entity.id
_entity.type
_entity.pdbx_description
1 polymer ?
#
loop_
_entity_poly.entity_id
_entity_poly.type
_entity_poly.pdbx_seq_one_letter_code
_entity_poly.pdbx_strand_id
1 'polypeptide(L)'
;MFAITANRTGTEERPFGSTSFTGGSQITGPDGRLLRMGSPGGTEVGTALPETCLARDKSMTPENDLFSDRSPEFYRLRRSCGYLSEPQ
;
A
#
# COMPACT_ATOMS: atom_id res chain seq x y z
N MET A 1 6.35 -7.75 -6.38
CA MET A 1 5.13 -8.16 -5.64
C MET A 1 3.91 -7.65 -6.38
N PHE A 2 2.75 -8.24 -6.18
CA PHE A 2 1.47 -7.64 -6.57
C PHE A 2 0.79 -7.10 -5.31
N ALA A 3 0.06 -6.00 -5.43
CA ALA A 3 -0.71 -5.43 -4.33
C ALA A 3 -2.21 -5.54 -4.64
N ILE A 4 -2.99 -6.00 -3.67
CA ILE A 4 -4.44 -6.16 -3.79
C ILE A 4 -5.09 -5.43 -2.63
N THR A 5 -5.70 -4.30 -2.91
CA THR A 5 -6.39 -3.46 -1.92
C THR A 5 -7.89 -3.66 -2.06
N ALA A 6 -8.52 -4.22 -1.03
CA ALA A 6 -9.96 -4.32 -0.93
C ALA A 6 -10.48 -3.21 -0.02
N ASN A 7 -11.20 -2.24 -0.60
CA ASN A 7 -11.81 -1.15 0.13
C ASN A 7 -13.34 -1.30 0.18
N ARG A 8 -13.94 -0.85 1.27
CA ARG A 8 -15.39 -0.83 1.44
C ARG A 8 -16.00 0.30 0.61
N THR A 9 -17.29 0.18 0.27
CA THR A 9 -18.11 1.24 -0.34
C THR A 9 -19.29 1.61 0.55
N GLY A 10 -19.85 2.81 0.36
CA GLY A 10 -21.09 3.27 1.01
C GLY A 10 -20.84 4.06 2.30
N THR A 11 -21.90 4.33 3.05
CA THR A 11 -21.84 5.12 4.28
C THR A 11 -22.32 4.28 5.47
N GLU A 12 -21.57 4.33 6.56
CA GLU A 12 -21.96 3.70 7.82
C GLU A 12 -22.33 4.79 8.83
N GLU A 13 -23.56 4.72 9.32
CA GLU A 13 -24.07 5.61 10.36
C GLU A 13 -23.76 5.04 11.75
N ARG A 14 -23.18 5.86 12.63
CA ARG A 14 -22.85 5.50 14.01
C ARG A 14 -23.37 6.57 14.98
N PRO A 15 -23.50 6.25 16.28
CA PRO A 15 -24.04 7.20 17.27
C PRO A 15 -23.29 8.54 17.36
N PHE A 16 -22.02 8.58 16.97
CA PHE A 16 -21.15 9.77 17.04
C PHE A 16 -20.76 10.34 15.67
N GLY A 17 -21.45 9.93 14.60
CA GLY A 17 -21.26 10.46 13.26
C GLY A 17 -21.34 9.41 12.15
N SER A 18 -21.27 9.88 10.91
CA SER A 18 -21.27 9.04 9.72
C SER A 18 -19.86 8.90 9.15
N THR A 19 -19.58 7.76 8.53
CA THR A 19 -18.32 7.52 7.80
C THR A 19 -18.63 7.01 6.42
N SER A 20 -18.21 7.75 5.39
CA SER A 20 -18.33 7.36 3.99
C SER A 20 -17.04 6.71 3.51
N PHE A 21 -17.15 5.51 2.96
CA PHE A 21 -16.05 4.78 2.35
C PHE A 21 -15.96 5.08 0.86
N THR A 22 -14.74 5.25 0.37
CA THR A 22 -14.44 5.72 -0.98
C THR A 22 -14.51 4.63 -2.06
N GLY A 23 -14.62 3.36 -1.70
CA GLY A 23 -14.53 2.26 -2.66
C GLY A 23 -13.18 2.24 -3.36
N GLY A 24 -13.19 1.90 -4.65
CA GLY A 24 -11.98 1.95 -5.47
C GLY A 24 -10.97 0.88 -5.08
N SER A 25 -11.42 -0.35 -4.81
CA SER A 25 -10.54 -1.51 -4.64
C SER A 25 -9.62 -1.67 -5.86
N GLN A 26 -8.39 -2.15 -5.67
CA GLN A 26 -7.38 -2.20 -6.76
C GLN A 26 -6.58 -3.48 -6.76
N ILE A 27 -6.18 -3.91 -7.95
CA ILE A 27 -5.12 -4.89 -8.18
C ILE A 27 -4.01 -4.18 -8.95
N THR A 28 -2.82 -4.10 -8.37
CA THR A 28 -1.67 -3.37 -8.93
C THR A 28 -0.48 -4.31 -9.13
N GLY A 29 0.14 -4.20 -10.30
CA GLY A 29 1.31 -4.97 -10.72
C GLY A 29 2.62 -4.52 -10.04
N PRO A 30 3.69 -5.33 -10.14
CA PRO A 30 5.01 -5.01 -9.59
C PRO A 30 5.65 -3.75 -10.18
N ASP A 31 5.24 -3.37 -11.39
CA ASP A 31 5.66 -2.19 -12.14
C ASP A 31 4.78 -0.95 -11.84
N GLY A 32 3.83 -1.07 -10.90
CA GLY A 32 2.88 -0.02 -10.56
C GLY A 32 1.69 0.09 -11.51
N ARG A 33 1.56 -0.78 -12.53
CA ARG A 33 0.40 -0.76 -13.41
C ARG A 33 -0.86 -1.23 -12.70
N LEU A 34 -1.96 -0.52 -12.94
CA LEU A 34 -3.28 -0.88 -12.45
C LEU A 34 -3.87 -1.98 -13.33
N LEU A 35 -3.90 -3.20 -12.82
CA LEU A 35 -4.46 -4.36 -13.52
C LEU A 35 -5.99 -4.35 -13.42
N ARG A 36 -6.51 -3.88 -12.30
CA ARG A 36 -7.95 -3.66 -12.11
C ARG A 36 -8.22 -2.57 -11.09
N MET A 37 -9.29 -1.82 -11.31
CA MET A 37 -9.85 -0.86 -10.37
C MET A 37 -11.34 -1.06 -10.28
N GLY A 38 -11.80 -1.12 -9.05
CA GLY A 38 -13.20 -1.19 -8.71
C GLY A 38 -13.89 0.15 -8.73
N SER A 39 -15.21 0.12 -8.77
CA SER A 39 -16.02 1.33 -8.66
C SER A 39 -15.83 2.03 -7.31
N PRO A 40 -16.12 3.34 -7.23
CA PRO A 40 -16.20 4.05 -5.95
C PRO A 40 -17.42 3.63 -5.11
N GLY A 41 -18.37 2.87 -5.68
CA GLY A 41 -19.64 2.54 -5.03
C GLY A 41 -20.28 1.26 -5.58
N GLY A 42 -20.88 0.48 -4.68
CA GLY A 42 -21.54 -0.78 -5.03
C GLY A 42 -20.68 -2.00 -4.72
N THR A 43 -21.33 -3.14 -4.49
CA THR A 43 -20.64 -4.40 -4.25
C THR A 43 -20.16 -4.99 -5.57
N GLU A 44 -18.90 -5.36 -5.65
CA GLU A 44 -18.30 -5.93 -6.83
C GLU A 44 -17.22 -6.96 -6.49
N VAL A 45 -16.87 -7.79 -7.48
CA VAL A 45 -15.76 -8.73 -7.42
C VAL A 45 -14.88 -8.49 -8.65
N GLY A 46 -13.57 -8.37 -8.41
CA GLY A 46 -12.57 -8.21 -9.46
C GLY A 46 -11.57 -9.34 -9.47
N THR A 47 -11.20 -9.80 -10.67
CA THR A 47 -10.17 -10.81 -10.87
C THR A 47 -9.14 -10.31 -11.87
N ALA A 48 -7.90 -10.78 -11.70
CA ALA A 48 -6.81 -10.62 -12.66
C ALA A 48 -5.96 -11.90 -12.61
N LEU A 49 -5.32 -12.24 -13.72
CA LEU A 49 -4.40 -13.37 -13.83
C LEU A 49 -2.96 -12.85 -13.76
N PRO A 50 -2.25 -12.97 -12.62
CA PRO A 50 -0.92 -12.40 -12.48
C PRO A 50 0.17 -13.34 -13.01
N GLU A 51 1.10 -12.79 -13.80
CA GLU A 51 2.36 -13.46 -14.13
C GLU A 51 3.36 -13.32 -12.97
N THR A 52 3.48 -14.38 -12.17
CA THR A 52 4.29 -14.33 -10.94
C THR A 52 5.78 -14.14 -11.16
N CYS A 53 6.31 -14.47 -12.35
CA CYS A 53 7.71 -14.21 -12.72
C CYS A 53 8.05 -12.72 -12.66
N LEU A 54 7.16 -11.84 -13.13
CA LEU A 54 7.34 -10.38 -13.07
C LEU A 54 7.49 -9.87 -11.63
N ALA A 55 6.85 -10.53 -10.67
CA ALA A 55 7.00 -10.15 -9.28
C ALA A 55 8.32 -10.61 -8.65
N ARG A 56 8.96 -11.63 -9.21
CA ARG A 56 10.24 -12.19 -8.74
C ARG A 56 11.43 -11.41 -9.28
N ASP A 57 11.33 -10.92 -10.51
CA ASP A 57 12.37 -10.05 -11.06
C ASP A 57 12.40 -8.72 -10.30
N LYS A 58 13.58 -8.34 -9.84
CA LYS A 58 13.85 -7.13 -9.07
C LYS A 58 14.88 -6.23 -9.76
N SER A 59 15.38 -6.67 -10.91
CA SER A 59 16.21 -5.90 -11.81
C SER A 59 15.38 -4.74 -12.38
N MET A 60 15.79 -3.52 -12.07
CA MET A 60 15.15 -2.30 -12.59
C MET A 60 15.85 -1.82 -13.87
N THR A 61 17.18 -1.96 -13.89
CA THR A 61 18.08 -1.69 -15.02
C THR A 61 19.16 -2.78 -15.02
N PRO A 62 20.03 -2.88 -16.05
CA PRO A 62 21.14 -3.84 -16.03
C PRO A 62 22.08 -3.68 -14.83
N GLU A 63 22.17 -2.47 -14.27
CA GLU A 63 23.05 -2.14 -13.15
C GLU A 63 22.35 -2.05 -11.79
N ASN A 64 21.01 -2.13 -11.73
CA ASN A 64 20.26 -1.93 -10.49
C ASN A 64 19.28 -3.07 -10.18
N ASP A 65 19.33 -3.55 -8.94
CA ASP A 65 18.36 -4.49 -8.38
C ASP A 65 17.74 -3.94 -7.09
N LEU A 66 16.41 -3.93 -7.03
CA LEU A 66 15.63 -3.29 -5.97
C LEU A 66 15.96 -3.79 -4.57
N PHE A 67 16.36 -5.05 -4.41
CA PHE A 67 16.64 -5.62 -3.10
C PHE A 67 18.13 -5.57 -2.74
N SER A 68 19.03 -5.81 -3.68
CA SER A 68 20.48 -5.67 -3.42
C SER A 68 20.88 -4.23 -3.15
N ASP A 69 20.21 -3.28 -3.79
CA ASP A 69 20.59 -1.86 -3.73
C ASP A 69 20.01 -1.15 -2.49
N ARG A 70 19.36 -1.90 -1.59
CA ARG A 70 18.90 -1.35 -0.31
C ARG A 70 20.09 -1.11 0.60
N SER A 71 20.06 0.01 1.34
CA SER A 71 21.03 0.33 2.41
C SER A 71 20.30 0.48 3.76
N PRO A 72 19.89 -0.65 4.40
CA PRO A 72 19.10 -0.62 5.63
C PRO A 72 19.73 0.12 6.80
N GLU A 73 21.05 0.23 6.83
CA GLU A 73 21.83 0.94 7.84
C GLU A 73 21.47 2.43 7.93
N PHE A 74 20.99 3.04 6.84
CA PHE A 74 20.59 4.45 6.80
C PHE A 74 19.10 4.68 7.07
N TYR A 75 18.27 3.63 7.19
CA TYR A 75 16.81 3.79 7.34
C TYR A 75 16.38 4.22 8.75
N ARG A 76 17.29 4.19 9.73
CA ARG A 76 16.99 4.59 11.11
C ARG A 76 17.71 5.87 11.46
N LEU A 77 16.95 6.94 11.69
CA LEU A 77 17.42 8.08 12.45
C LEU A 77 17.51 7.71 13.94
N ARG A 78 18.65 7.99 14.56
CA ARG A 78 18.83 7.87 16.00
C ARG A 78 17.87 8.87 16.67
N ARG A 79 16.85 8.39 17.39
CA ARG A 79 15.93 9.27 18.11
C ARG A 79 16.66 9.86 19.33
N SER A 80 17.04 11.12 19.28
CA SER A 80 17.19 11.94 20.48
C SER A 80 15.90 12.74 20.66
N CYS A 81 14.90 12.15 21.29
CA CYS A 81 13.78 12.92 21.84
C CYS A 81 13.74 12.61 23.34
N GLY A 82 14.47 13.42 24.10
CA GLY A 82 14.42 13.42 25.55
C GLY A 82 13.18 14.17 26.01
N TYR A 83 12.35 13.51 26.81
CA TYR A 83 11.32 14.17 27.59
C TYR A 83 12.04 14.84 28.76
N LEU A 84 12.20 16.17 28.73
CA LEU A 84 12.51 16.91 29.96
C LEU A 84 11.26 16.79 30.84
N SER A 85 11.33 15.93 31.86
CA SER A 85 10.40 15.96 32.97
C SER A 85 10.50 17.33 33.64
N GLU A 86 9.41 18.09 33.69
CA GLU A 86 9.31 19.24 34.58
C GLU A 86 9.38 18.75 36.04
N PRO A 87 10.24 19.33 36.91
CA PRO A 87 10.20 19.04 38.31
C PRO A 87 8.98 19.74 38.95
N GLN A 88 8.33 19.02 39.87
CA GLN A 88 7.28 19.53 40.74
C GLN A 88 7.79 20.61 41.71
#